data_AF-A0A9E5H089-F1
#
_entry.id   AF-A0A9E5H089-F1
#
_cell.length_a   1.000
_cell.length_b   1.000
_cell.length_c   1.000
_cell.angle_alpha   90.00
_cell.angle_beta   90.00
_cell.angle_gamma   90.00
#
_symmetry.space_group_name_H-M   'P 1'
#
loop_
_entity.id
_entity.type
_entity.pdbx_description
1 polymer ?
#
loop_
_entity_poly.entity_id
_entity_poly.type
_entity_poly.pdbx_seq_one_letter_code
_entity_poly.pdbx_strand_id
1 'polypeptide(L)'
;MSRIKKENILLLGAIFAPLILIGYFLFKPLFYTTTSDDPQYDLLFSARSYGEQGPDGITSYTFQAKGQHLALVAHEAKEGESTYATSDIFLFRFDAKTQQVVPIPLDATLVKKKLTEHSWIIDIPEIENYVLTLKKIAPDGYKYARQRHSRMVLFDLFDTVAPTPIIKKEGRRIVIPIDSRRFSNIRFHGWILKK
;
A
#
# COMPACT_ATOMS: atom_id res chain seq x y z
N MET A 1 -8.48 -19.34 -61.94
CA MET A 1 -9.34 -19.47 -60.74
C MET A 1 -8.59 -19.06 -59.45
N SER A 2 -7.84 -17.94 -59.45
CA SER A 2 -6.88 -17.62 -58.36
C SER A 2 -6.84 -16.16 -57.86
N ARG A 3 -7.51 -15.19 -58.51
CA ARG A 3 -7.56 -13.78 -58.06
C ARG A 3 -8.82 -13.43 -57.27
N ILE A 4 -9.99 -13.86 -57.74
CA ILE A 4 -11.30 -13.57 -57.10
C ILE A 4 -11.38 -14.14 -55.67
N LYS A 5 -10.76 -15.29 -55.40
CA LYS A 5 -10.70 -15.84 -54.03
C LYS A 5 -9.78 -15.04 -53.10
N LYS A 6 -8.72 -14.41 -53.62
CA LYS A 6 -7.76 -13.64 -52.82
C LYS A 6 -8.26 -12.23 -52.48
N GLU A 7 -8.95 -11.58 -53.42
CA GLU A 7 -9.54 -10.25 -53.20
C GLU A 7 -10.63 -10.27 -52.15
N ASN A 8 -11.49 -11.30 -52.16
CA ASN A 8 -12.52 -11.47 -51.14
C ASN A 8 -11.95 -11.70 -49.74
N ILE A 9 -10.83 -12.42 -49.62
CA ILE A 9 -10.14 -12.63 -48.34
C ILE A 9 -9.49 -11.33 -47.84
N LEU A 10 -8.93 -10.52 -48.74
CA LEU A 10 -8.33 -9.23 -48.38
C LEU A 10 -9.39 -8.24 -47.88
N LEU A 11 -10.55 -8.20 -48.54
CA LEU A 11 -11.71 -7.38 -48.15
C LEU A 11 -12.30 -7.83 -46.81
N LEU A 12 -12.46 -9.15 -46.61
CA LEU A 12 -12.87 -9.71 -45.33
C LEU A 12 -11.86 -9.34 -44.24
N GLY A 13 -10.56 -9.45 -44.50
CA GLY A 13 -9.50 -9.04 -43.57
C GLY A 13 -9.59 -7.55 -43.20
N ALA A 14 -9.83 -6.66 -44.17
CA ALA A 14 -9.94 -5.22 -43.95
C ALA A 14 -11.19 -4.84 -43.11
N ILE A 15 -12.28 -5.59 -43.21
CA ILE A 15 -13.51 -5.37 -42.44
C ILE A 15 -13.41 -6.01 -41.05
N PHE A 16 -12.86 -7.22 -40.95
CA PHE A 16 -12.77 -7.94 -39.68
C PHE A 16 -11.61 -7.46 -38.80
N ALA A 17 -10.50 -6.98 -39.35
CA ALA A 17 -9.38 -6.46 -38.57
C ALA A 17 -9.77 -5.35 -37.56
N PRO A 18 -10.51 -4.28 -37.95
CA PRO A 18 -10.96 -3.28 -36.98
C PRO A 18 -11.95 -3.85 -35.97
N LEU A 19 -12.83 -4.79 -36.37
CA LEU A 19 -13.74 -5.47 -35.44
C LEU A 19 -13.00 -6.34 -34.42
N ILE A 20 -11.95 -7.05 -34.84
CA ILE A 20 -11.09 -7.84 -33.96
C ILE A 20 -10.31 -6.93 -33.02
N LEU A 21 -9.82 -5.78 -33.50
CA LEU A 21 -9.16 -4.77 -32.65
C LEU A 21 -10.12 -4.19 -31.62
N ILE A 22 -11.33 -3.81 -32.02
CA ILE A 22 -12.38 -3.32 -31.12
C ILE A 22 -12.74 -4.40 -30.09
N GLY A 23 -12.92 -5.65 -30.54
CA GLY A 23 -13.11 -6.80 -29.66
C GLY A 23 -11.96 -6.97 -28.68
N TYR A 24 -10.71 -6.96 -29.14
CA TYR A 24 -9.54 -7.06 -28.28
C TYR A 24 -9.53 -5.96 -27.21
N PHE A 25 -9.80 -4.70 -27.55
CA PHE A 25 -9.86 -3.61 -26.58
C PHE A 25 -11.07 -3.70 -25.63
N LEU A 26 -12.22 -4.21 -26.09
CA LEU A 26 -13.42 -4.43 -25.26
C LEU A 26 -13.28 -5.60 -24.30
N PHE A 27 -12.62 -6.68 -24.72
CA PHE A 27 -12.43 -7.90 -23.92
C PHE A 27 -11.15 -7.87 -23.09
N LYS A 28 -10.17 -7.01 -23.41
CA LYS A 28 -8.95 -6.82 -22.63
C LYS A 28 -9.23 -6.60 -21.12
N PRO A 29 -10.19 -5.76 -20.69
CA PRO A 29 -10.53 -5.61 -19.27
C PRO A 29 -11.05 -6.91 -18.63
N LEU A 30 -11.81 -7.73 -19.36
CA LEU A 30 -12.39 -8.98 -18.86
C LEU A 30 -11.33 -10.05 -18.57
N PHE A 31 -10.20 -10.03 -19.26
CA PHE A 31 -9.06 -10.92 -18.96
C PHE A 31 -8.24 -10.47 -17.73
N TYR A 32 -8.36 -9.22 -17.28
CA TYR A 32 -7.57 -8.71 -16.15
C TYR A 32 -8.26 -8.81 -14.79
N THR A 33 -9.55 -9.16 -14.72
CA THR A 33 -10.33 -9.00 -13.49
C THR A 33 -10.60 -10.26 -12.69
N THR A 34 -10.22 -11.47 -13.13
CA THR A 34 -10.95 -12.65 -12.61
C THR A 34 -10.15 -13.95 -12.49
N THR A 35 -8.95 -13.91 -11.91
CA THR A 35 -8.22 -15.18 -11.62
C THR A 35 -7.46 -15.24 -10.30
N SER A 36 -7.29 -14.12 -9.58
CA SER A 36 -6.55 -14.15 -8.31
C SER A 36 -7.50 -14.25 -7.12
N ASP A 37 -7.28 -15.27 -6.28
CA ASP A 37 -7.96 -15.44 -4.98
C ASP A 37 -7.87 -14.19 -4.11
N ASP A 38 -8.82 -14.00 -3.19
CA ASP A 38 -8.79 -12.92 -2.20
C ASP A 38 -7.52 -12.98 -1.32
N PRO A 39 -6.98 -11.82 -0.90
CA PRO A 39 -5.81 -11.78 -0.03
C PRO A 39 -6.12 -12.49 1.30
N GLN A 40 -5.17 -13.28 1.77
CA GLN A 40 -5.30 -14.08 2.99
C GLN A 40 -4.57 -13.45 4.18
N TYR A 41 -3.61 -12.56 3.91
CA TYR A 41 -2.74 -11.97 4.93
C TYR A 41 -2.98 -10.47 5.06
N ASP A 42 -3.17 -10.04 6.30
CA ASP A 42 -3.29 -8.62 6.62
C ASP A 42 -1.96 -7.90 6.39
N LEU A 43 -2.06 -6.61 6.05
CA LEU A 43 -0.92 -5.75 5.85
C LEU A 43 -0.78 -4.76 7.01
N LEU A 44 0.42 -4.69 7.59
CA LEU A 44 0.78 -3.67 8.56
C LEU A 44 1.57 -2.54 7.88
N PHE A 45 1.12 -1.31 8.09
CA PHE A 45 1.73 -0.13 7.49
C PHE A 45 1.51 1.11 8.36
N SER A 46 2.31 2.16 8.17
CA SER A 46 2.12 3.43 8.88
C SER A 46 1.95 4.61 7.92
N ALA A 47 1.35 5.70 8.39
CA ALA A 47 1.22 6.93 7.61
C ALA A 47 1.46 8.21 8.45
N ARG A 48 1.92 9.24 7.74
CA ARG A 48 2.00 10.68 8.05
C ARG A 48 0.66 11.40 8.21
N SER A 49 0.21 11.90 9.37
CA SER A 49 -0.87 12.92 9.34
C SER A 49 -0.32 14.30 8.95
N TYR A 50 -1.08 15.10 8.21
CA TYR A 50 -0.72 16.49 7.84
C TYR A 50 -1.16 17.55 8.85
N GLY A 51 -2.10 17.23 9.75
CA GLY A 51 -2.77 18.22 10.59
C GLY A 51 -2.78 17.91 12.08
N GLU A 52 -2.19 16.80 12.49
CA GLU A 52 -1.99 16.47 13.90
C GLU A 52 -0.55 16.81 14.27
N GLN A 53 -0.31 17.09 15.55
CA GLN A 53 1.02 17.17 16.12
C GLN A 53 1.17 15.96 17.03
N GLY A 54 2.19 15.16 16.79
CA GLY A 54 2.49 14.03 17.67
C GLY A 54 2.99 14.51 19.03
N PRO A 55 3.15 13.58 20.00
CA PRO A 55 3.53 13.92 21.36
C PRO A 55 4.84 14.71 21.44
N ASP A 56 4.86 15.72 22.32
CA ASP A 56 5.97 16.66 22.51
C ASP A 56 7.30 15.94 22.77
N GLY A 57 8.38 16.45 22.16
CA GLY A 57 9.75 15.95 22.34
C GLY A 57 10.16 14.77 21.45
N ILE A 58 9.23 14.08 20.78
CA ILE A 58 9.56 12.98 19.86
C ILE A 58 9.80 13.52 18.44
N THR A 59 10.97 13.25 17.87
CA THR A 59 11.36 13.67 16.52
C THR A 59 11.01 12.63 15.47
N SER A 60 11.06 11.33 15.79
CA SER A 60 10.73 10.31 14.81
C SER A 60 10.37 8.98 15.45
N TYR A 61 9.61 8.17 14.69
CA TYR A 61 9.41 6.78 15.00
C TYR A 61 10.05 5.90 13.93
N THR A 62 10.77 4.88 14.38
CA THR A 62 11.37 3.85 13.55
C THR A 62 10.80 2.51 13.97
N PHE A 63 10.29 1.75 13.02
CA PHE A 63 9.91 0.37 13.27
C PHE A 63 11.15 -0.51 13.11
N GLN A 64 11.53 -1.20 14.19
CA GLN A 64 12.61 -2.18 14.18
C GLN A 64 12.02 -3.57 14.26
N ALA A 65 12.37 -4.42 13.30
CA ALA A 65 12.02 -5.82 13.36
C ALA A 65 12.97 -6.54 14.31
N LYS A 66 12.42 -7.17 15.35
CA LYS A 66 13.15 -8.06 16.26
C LYS A 66 12.73 -9.50 15.94
N GLY A 67 13.38 -10.08 14.94
CA GLY A 67 12.97 -11.38 14.39
C GLY A 67 11.65 -11.27 13.61
N GLN A 68 10.62 -11.98 14.07
CA GLN A 68 9.28 -11.95 13.46
C GLN A 68 8.33 -10.95 14.13
N HIS A 69 8.78 -10.22 15.16
CA HIS A 69 8.00 -9.20 15.86
C HIS A 69 8.48 -7.80 15.47
N LEU A 70 7.60 -6.81 15.61
CA LEU A 70 7.87 -5.42 15.30
C LEU A 70 7.88 -4.62 16.60
N ALA A 71 9.00 -3.96 16.89
CA ALA A 71 9.10 -2.99 17.96
C ALA A 71 9.04 -1.58 17.38
N LEU A 72 8.28 -0.69 18.02
CA LEU A 72 8.27 0.72 17.69
C LEU A 72 9.36 1.41 18.53
N VAL A 73 10.29 2.08 17.87
CA VAL A 73 11.32 2.89 18.54
C VAL A 73 10.98 4.35 18.32
N ALA A 74 10.73 5.08 19.41
CA ALA A 74 10.61 6.53 19.40
C ALA A 74 12.00 7.16 19.65
N HIS A 75 12.32 8.17 18.86
CA HIS A 75 13.52 8.98 19.01
C HIS A 75 13.15 10.35 19.54
N GLU A 76 13.83 10.78 20.59
CA GLU A 76 13.63 12.07 21.24
C GLU A 76 14.58 13.11 20.64
N ALA A 77 14.18 14.38 20.66
CA ALA A 77 15.03 15.48 20.22
C ALA A 77 16.25 15.60 21.14
N LYS A 78 17.41 15.86 20.55
CA LYS A 78 18.57 16.29 21.33
C LYS A 78 18.44 17.76 21.70
N GLU A 79 19.09 18.15 22.79
CA GLU A 79 19.14 19.55 23.23
C GLU A 79 19.70 20.44 22.10
N GLY A 80 18.92 21.46 21.69
CA GLY A 80 19.25 22.36 20.58
C GLY A 80 18.83 21.90 19.17
N GLU A 81 18.22 20.72 19.03
CA GLU A 81 17.69 20.24 17.75
C GLU A 81 16.29 20.82 17.51
N SER A 82 16.05 21.39 16.33
CA SER A 82 14.72 21.91 16.00
C SER A 82 13.74 20.74 15.90
N THR A 83 12.80 20.66 16.84
CA THR A 83 11.65 19.77 16.81
C THR A 83 10.69 20.24 15.72
N TYR A 84 10.99 19.89 14.46
CA TYR A 84 9.91 19.81 13.48
C TYR A 84 9.02 18.68 13.95
N ALA A 85 7.81 18.99 14.43
CA ALA A 85 6.80 18.01 14.81
C ALA A 85 6.63 17.00 13.67
N THR A 86 7.37 15.89 13.75
CA THR A 86 7.39 14.83 12.72
C THR A 86 6.78 13.55 13.29
N SER A 87 6.05 13.68 14.39
CA SER A 87 5.61 12.62 15.29
C SER A 87 4.18 12.13 15.06
N ASP A 88 3.55 12.42 13.92
CA ASP A 88 2.20 11.94 13.59
C ASP A 88 2.20 10.62 12.82
N ILE A 89 2.97 9.66 13.31
CA ILE A 89 3.00 8.33 12.72
C ILE A 89 1.81 7.55 13.26
N PHE A 90 0.81 7.35 12.41
CA PHE A 90 -0.32 6.48 12.67
C PHE A 90 -0.01 5.08 12.16
N LEU A 91 -0.29 4.07 12.98
CA LEU A 91 -0.16 2.67 12.61
C LEU A 91 -1.53 2.14 12.16
N PHE A 92 -1.52 1.39 11.07
CA PHE A 92 -2.73 0.85 10.46
C PHE A 92 -2.54 -0.62 10.09
N ARG A 93 -3.64 -1.37 10.22
CA ARG A 93 -3.79 -2.71 9.67
C ARG A 93 -4.79 -2.65 8.52
N PHE A 94 -4.39 -3.09 7.34
CA PHE A 94 -5.35 -3.44 6.30
C PHE A 94 -5.79 -4.90 6.52
N ASP A 95 -7.05 -5.08 6.85
CA ASP A 95 -7.68 -6.37 7.07
C ASP A 95 -8.02 -7.01 5.71
N ALA A 96 -7.38 -8.13 5.40
CA ALA A 96 -7.50 -8.74 4.08
C ALA A 96 -8.90 -9.30 3.82
N LYS A 97 -9.58 -9.76 4.87
CA LYS A 97 -10.92 -10.36 4.79
C LYS A 97 -12.00 -9.31 4.55
N THR A 98 -11.93 -8.18 5.25
CA THR A 98 -12.92 -7.10 5.12
C THR A 98 -12.51 -6.03 4.11
N GLN A 99 -11.23 -6.03 3.69
CA GLN A 99 -10.60 -5.02 2.85
C GLN A 99 -10.70 -3.60 3.43
N GLN A 100 -10.74 -3.49 4.76
CA GLN A 100 -10.82 -2.22 5.48
C GLN A 100 -9.51 -1.88 6.18
N VAL A 101 -9.26 -0.59 6.38
CA VAL A 101 -8.14 -0.08 7.17
C VAL A 101 -8.61 0.12 8.60
N VAL A 102 -7.96 -0.56 9.54
CA VAL A 102 -8.20 -0.45 10.97
C VAL A 102 -7.02 0.29 11.60
N PRO A 103 -7.24 1.44 12.29
CA PRO A 103 -6.19 2.11 13.02
C PRO A 103 -5.77 1.27 14.23
N ILE A 104 -4.46 1.22 14.50
CA ILE A 104 -3.91 0.65 15.72
C ILE A 104 -3.55 1.83 16.63
N PRO A 105 -4.18 1.96 17.81
CA PRO A 105 -3.96 3.10 18.68
C PRO A 105 -2.51 3.12 19.18
N LEU A 106 -1.88 4.29 19.10
CA LEU A 106 -0.60 4.58 19.73
C LEU A 106 -0.87 5.63 20.81
N ASP A 107 -1.11 5.20 22.04
CA ASP A 107 -1.40 6.09 23.15
C ASP A 107 -0.11 6.45 23.92
N ALA A 108 -0.09 7.62 24.54
CA ALA A 108 0.98 8.09 25.42
C ALA A 108 1.14 7.21 26.68
N THR A 109 0.10 6.44 27.04
CA THR A 109 0.06 5.49 28.16
C THR A 109 0.84 4.21 27.89
N LEU A 110 1.26 3.95 26.64
CA LEU A 110 2.03 2.77 26.28
C LEU A 110 3.37 2.72 27.03
N VAL A 111 3.75 1.51 27.45
CA VAL A 111 4.97 1.29 28.25
C VAL A 111 6.19 1.63 27.41
N LYS A 112 6.96 2.63 27.87
CA LYS A 112 8.21 3.07 27.25
C LYS A 112 9.40 2.45 28.00
N LYS A 113 10.20 1.66 27.29
CA LYS A 113 11.46 1.11 27.80
C LYS A 113 12.62 1.89 27.20
N LYS A 114 13.48 2.45 28.05
CA LYS A 114 14.66 3.20 27.59
C LYS A 114 15.59 2.26 26.80
N LEU A 115 15.89 2.61 25.56
CA LEU A 115 16.86 1.90 24.71
C LEU A 115 18.21 2.62 24.74
N THR A 116 18.20 3.95 24.58
CA THR A 116 19.37 4.82 24.68
C THR A 116 18.98 6.13 25.37
N GLU A 117 19.92 7.06 25.52
CA GLU A 117 19.69 8.37 26.13
C GLU A 117 18.54 9.16 25.46
N HIS A 118 18.36 8.99 24.15
CA HIS A 118 17.33 9.68 23.36
C HIS A 118 16.46 8.70 22.53
N SER A 119 16.32 7.45 22.97
CA SER A 119 15.47 6.49 22.27
C SER A 119 14.77 5.53 23.21
N TRP A 120 13.51 5.28 22.91
CA TRP A 120 12.59 4.49 23.73
C TRP A 120 11.94 3.42 22.86
N ILE A 121 11.90 2.18 23.34
CA ILE A 121 11.06 1.14 22.78
C ILE A 121 9.66 1.32 23.36
N ILE A 122 8.66 1.40 22.48
CA ILE A 122 7.25 1.44 22.81
C ILE A 122 6.70 0.04 22.56
N ASP A 123 6.23 -0.60 23.63
CA ASP A 123 5.51 -1.86 23.54
C ASP A 123 4.06 -1.56 23.13
N ILE A 124 3.59 -2.16 22.03
CA ILE A 124 2.23 -1.98 21.50
C ILE A 124 1.48 -3.31 21.71
N PRO A 125 0.59 -3.41 22.71
CA PRO A 125 -0.10 -4.66 23.06
C PRO A 125 -0.86 -5.29 21.87
N GLU A 126 -1.45 -4.47 21.01
CA GLU A 126 -2.28 -4.91 19.88
C GLU A 126 -1.51 -5.68 18.81
N ILE A 127 -0.18 -5.50 18.74
CA ILE A 127 0.69 -6.17 17.76
C ILE A 127 1.70 -7.12 18.41
N GLU A 128 1.69 -7.26 19.73
CA GLU A 128 2.65 -8.11 20.45
C GLU A 128 2.60 -9.57 19.97
N ASN A 129 1.39 -10.07 19.75
CA ASN A 129 1.15 -11.43 19.26
C ASN A 129 1.27 -11.56 17.73
N TYR A 130 1.51 -10.46 17.01
CA TYR A 130 1.60 -10.52 15.56
C TYR A 130 2.94 -11.13 15.14
N VAL A 131 2.83 -12.15 14.29
CA VAL A 131 3.97 -12.74 13.59
C VAL A 131 4.02 -12.12 12.21
N LEU A 132 5.09 -11.39 11.90
CA LEU A 132 5.22 -10.60 10.69
C LEU A 132 6.29 -11.18 9.75
N THR A 133 6.05 -11.03 8.45
CA THR A 133 7.09 -11.13 7.43
C THR A 133 7.36 -9.78 6.79
N LEU A 134 8.64 -9.38 6.77
CA LEU A 134 9.09 -8.12 6.15
C LEU A 134 9.24 -8.23 4.63
N LYS A 135 8.98 -9.41 4.06
CA LYS A 135 9.03 -9.60 2.61
C LYS A 135 7.98 -8.71 1.95
N LYS A 136 8.37 -8.01 0.87
CA LYS A 136 7.45 -7.14 0.11
C LYS A 136 6.28 -7.89 -0.55
N ILE A 137 6.39 -9.22 -0.65
CA ILE A 137 5.41 -10.12 -1.24
C ILE A 137 4.93 -11.05 -0.12
N ALA A 138 3.62 -11.11 0.08
CA ALA A 138 2.93 -11.99 1.01
C ALA A 138 3.04 -13.45 0.55
N PRO A 139 2.84 -14.44 1.45
CA PRO A 139 2.89 -15.86 1.09
C PRO A 139 1.87 -16.27 0.01
N ASP A 140 0.74 -15.57 -0.09
CA ASP A 140 -0.29 -15.76 -1.12
C ASP A 140 0.01 -15.04 -2.44
N GLY A 141 1.17 -14.37 -2.56
CA GLY A 141 1.64 -13.69 -3.76
C GLY A 141 1.26 -12.22 -3.88
N TYR A 142 0.49 -11.66 -2.93
CA TYR A 142 0.16 -10.23 -2.96
C TYR A 142 1.38 -9.35 -2.66
N LYS A 143 1.56 -8.29 -3.45
CA LYS A 143 2.67 -7.35 -3.30
C LYS A 143 2.17 -5.96 -2.96
N TYR A 144 2.74 -5.35 -1.92
CA TYR A 144 2.52 -3.94 -1.64
C TYR A 144 3.22 -3.07 -2.70
N ALA A 145 2.49 -2.09 -3.22
CA ALA A 145 3.03 -1.09 -4.12
C ALA A 145 2.35 0.26 -3.84
N ARG A 146 3.05 1.34 -4.19
CA ARG A 146 2.43 2.65 -4.32
C ARG A 146 2.10 2.84 -5.79
N GLN A 147 0.83 3.06 -6.11
CA GLN A 147 0.45 3.39 -7.46
C GLN A 147 0.91 4.82 -7.74
N ARG A 148 1.94 4.96 -8.58
CA ARG A 148 2.14 6.21 -9.31
C ARG A 148 1.18 6.16 -10.49
N HIS A 149 0.30 7.15 -10.63
CA HIS A 149 -0.53 7.24 -11.82
C HIS A 149 0.40 7.31 -13.04
N SER A 150 0.27 6.32 -13.93
CA SER A 150 0.96 6.31 -15.21
C SER A 150 0.00 6.86 -16.27
N ARG A 151 0.23 8.12 -16.65
CA ARG A 151 -0.05 8.73 -17.96
C ARG A 151 -1.15 8.06 -18.80
N MET A 152 -2.41 8.41 -18.53
CA MET A 152 -3.37 8.64 -19.62
C MET A 152 -3.49 10.15 -19.76
N VAL A 153 -2.90 10.68 -20.83
CA VAL A 153 -2.63 12.11 -21.09
C VAL A 153 -3.88 13.00 -21.02
N LEU A 154 -5.08 12.43 -21.13
CA LEU A 154 -6.35 13.17 -21.12
C LEU A 154 -6.95 13.41 -19.73
N PHE A 155 -6.61 12.61 -18.71
CA PHE A 155 -7.17 12.77 -17.35
C PHE A 155 -6.17 13.40 -16.36
N ASP A 156 -4.87 13.47 -16.71
CA ASP A 156 -3.81 14.09 -15.89
C ASP A 156 -3.95 15.62 -15.74
N LEU A 157 -4.83 16.28 -16.51
CA LEU A 157 -5.03 17.74 -16.44
C LEU A 157 -5.81 18.20 -15.20
N PHE A 158 -6.48 17.29 -14.50
CA PHE A 158 -7.38 17.64 -13.39
C PHE A 158 -7.09 16.88 -12.09
N ASP A 159 -6.14 15.95 -12.08
CA ASP A 159 -5.97 15.00 -10.97
C ASP A 159 -4.59 15.14 -10.30
N THR A 160 -4.48 16.05 -9.33
CA THR A 160 -3.32 16.21 -8.43
C THR A 160 -3.34 15.17 -7.30
N VAL A 161 -3.67 13.91 -7.61
CA VAL A 161 -3.88 12.88 -6.59
C VAL A 161 -2.57 12.24 -6.16
N ALA A 162 -2.34 12.26 -4.84
CA ALA A 162 -1.19 11.65 -4.19
C ALA A 162 -1.11 10.14 -4.50
N PRO A 163 0.10 9.53 -4.53
CA PRO A 163 0.26 8.11 -4.82
C PRO A 163 -0.55 7.23 -3.87
N THR A 164 -1.56 6.54 -4.39
CA THR A 164 -2.44 5.69 -3.59
C THR A 164 -1.75 4.35 -3.25
N PRO A 165 -1.80 3.88 -1.98
CA PRO A 165 -1.31 2.56 -1.61
C PRO A 165 -2.21 1.47 -2.22
N ILE A 166 -1.58 0.45 -2.81
CA ILE A 166 -2.28 -0.70 -3.39
C ILE A 166 -1.59 -2.01 -3.01
N ILE A 167 -2.35 -3.10 -3.04
CA ILE A 167 -1.81 -4.44 -3.11
C ILE A 167 -2.17 -5.05 -4.47
N LYS A 168 -1.25 -5.81 -5.06
CA LYS A 168 -1.44 -6.40 -6.40
C LYS A 168 -0.97 -7.84 -6.47
N LYS A 169 -1.69 -8.65 -7.25
CA LYS A 169 -1.36 -10.04 -7.60
C LYS A 169 -1.86 -10.29 -9.02
N GLU A 170 -0.99 -10.76 -9.92
CA GLU A 170 -1.35 -11.28 -11.26
C GLU A 170 -2.40 -10.48 -12.07
N GLY A 171 -2.39 -9.14 -11.96
CA GLY A 171 -3.35 -8.26 -12.67
C GLY A 171 -4.48 -7.73 -11.80
N ARG A 172 -4.85 -8.45 -10.74
CA ARG A 172 -5.74 -7.96 -9.69
C ARG A 172 -5.06 -6.86 -8.87
N ARG A 173 -5.80 -5.79 -8.61
CA ARG A 173 -5.36 -4.62 -7.83
C ARG A 173 -6.43 -4.30 -6.80
N ILE A 174 -6.00 -4.13 -5.55
CA ILE A 174 -6.87 -3.73 -4.45
C ILE A 174 -6.30 -2.43 -3.88
N VAL A 175 -7.12 -1.40 -3.87
CA VAL A 175 -6.78 -0.09 -3.29
C VAL A 175 -6.93 -0.19 -1.78
N ILE A 176 -5.93 0.26 -1.03
CA ILE A 176 -6.04 0.34 0.43
C ILE A 176 -6.81 1.64 0.75
N PRO A 177 -8.01 1.56 1.36
CA PRO A 177 -8.89 2.71 1.55
C PRO A 177 -8.38 3.58 2.71
N ILE A 178 -7.41 4.45 2.42
CA ILE A 178 -6.91 5.46 3.35
C ILE A 178 -7.19 6.86 2.80
N ASP A 179 -7.59 7.78 3.67
CA ASP A 179 -7.78 9.18 3.30
C ASP A 179 -6.44 9.84 2.98
N SER A 180 -6.13 9.95 1.67
CA SER A 180 -4.90 10.56 1.18
C SER A 180 -4.82 12.08 1.38
N ARG A 181 -5.93 12.74 1.79
CA ARG A 181 -5.93 14.16 2.15
C ARG A 181 -5.42 14.35 3.58
N ARG A 182 -5.77 13.44 4.48
CA ARG A 182 -5.29 13.44 5.86
C ARG A 182 -3.92 12.78 6.02
N PHE A 183 -3.71 11.67 5.31
CA PHE A 183 -2.54 10.82 5.49
C PHE A 183 -1.61 10.79 4.27
N SER A 184 -0.31 10.85 4.52
CA SER A 184 0.75 10.78 3.52
C SER A 184 1.91 9.87 3.92
N ASN A 185 2.90 9.73 3.03
CA ASN A 185 4.15 9.00 3.30
C ASN A 185 3.93 7.58 3.88
N ILE A 186 3.08 6.79 3.21
CA ILE A 186 2.60 5.50 3.70
C ILE A 186 3.69 4.43 3.63
N ARG A 187 4.20 3.96 4.76
CA ARG A 187 5.32 3.00 4.84
C ARG A 187 4.84 1.58 5.14
N PHE A 188 5.28 0.62 4.34
CA PHE A 188 5.08 -0.80 4.56
C PHE A 188 5.94 -1.30 5.73
N HIS A 189 5.34 -2.08 6.63
CA HIS A 189 6.06 -2.71 7.76
C HIS A 189 6.08 -4.24 7.71
N GLY A 190 5.09 -4.87 7.10
CA GLY A 190 5.09 -6.33 6.96
C GLY A 190 3.71 -6.90 6.66
N TRP A 191 3.69 -8.18 6.33
CA TRP A 191 2.46 -8.97 6.28
C TRP A 191 2.30 -9.76 7.58
N ILE A 192 1.09 -9.76 8.13
CA ILE A 192 0.75 -10.47 9.37
C ILE A 192 0.43 -11.92 9.00
N LEU A 193 1.35 -12.83 9.36
CA LEU A 193 1.22 -14.27 9.17
C LEU A 193 0.30 -14.91 10.21
N LYS A 194 0.32 -14.38 11.44
CA LYS A 194 -0.47 -14.85 12.57
C LYS A 194 -0.78 -13.70 13.51
N LYS A 195 -1.95 -13.74 14.16
CA LYS A 195 -2.40 -12.84 15.22
C LYS A 195 -2.53 -13.60 16.53
#